data_AF-K9E6V9-F1
#
_entry.id   AF-K9E6V9-F1
#
_cell.length_a   1.000
_cell.length_b   1.000
_cell.length_c   1.000
_cell.angle_alpha   90.00
_cell.angle_beta   90.00
_cell.angle_gamma   90.00
#
_symmetry.space_group_name_H-M   'P 1'
#
loop_
_entity.id
_entity.type
_entity.pdbx_description
1 polymer ?
#
loop_
_entity_poly.entity_id
_entity_poly.type
_entity_poly.pdbx_seq_one_letter_code
_entity_poly.pdbx_strand_id
1 'polypeptide(L)'
;MKWLEKIYFYLHGRYGKIDGFSKFLVLLAILLLALSNLLSTRLAFYLGLALLAYALLRPLSKETANRRKEEAIYQDVKGQVKSFGRKLHAFFNSGKKRAQSSQTEPARPNDKTIVICPKCQQKLRVDEGKKLRITCPKCGTVFTSHS
;
A
#
# COMPACT_ATOMS: atom_id res chain seq x y z
N MET A 1 -42.48 -9.38 -0.14
CA MET A 1 -41.05 -9.08 0.07
C MET A 1 -40.80 -7.82 0.94
N LYS A 2 -41.71 -7.42 1.86
CA LYS A 2 -41.58 -6.17 2.65
C LYS A 2 -40.59 -6.27 3.83
N TRP A 3 -40.17 -7.47 4.20
CA TRP A 3 -39.28 -7.69 5.36
C TRP A 3 -37.81 -7.39 5.05
N LEU A 4 -37.36 -7.64 3.81
CA LEU A 4 -36.01 -7.35 3.37
C LEU A 4 -35.73 -5.83 3.37
N GLU A 5 -36.68 -5.02 2.94
CA GLU A 5 -36.60 -3.56 2.98
C GLU A 5 -36.50 -3.04 4.42
N LYS A 6 -37.23 -3.67 5.35
CA LYS A 6 -37.19 -3.32 6.78
C LYS A 6 -35.84 -3.63 7.42
N ILE A 7 -35.25 -4.77 7.05
CA ILE A 7 -33.90 -5.16 7.46
C ILE A 7 -32.87 -4.19 6.86
N TYR A 8 -32.97 -3.88 5.56
CA TYR A 8 -32.08 -2.94 4.90
C TYR A 8 -32.11 -1.55 5.53
N PHE A 9 -33.30 -1.02 5.82
CA PHE A 9 -33.47 0.25 6.53
C PHE A 9 -32.87 0.21 7.94
N TYR A 10 -33.03 -0.90 8.66
CA TYR A 10 -32.43 -1.08 9.98
C TYR A 10 -30.89 -1.20 9.93
N LEU A 11 -30.32 -1.72 8.85
CA LEU A 11 -28.88 -1.75 8.59
C LEU A 11 -28.35 -0.40 8.06
N HIS A 12 -29.22 0.46 7.52
CA HIS A 12 -28.87 1.79 7.05
C HIS A 12 -28.51 2.69 8.25
N GLY A 13 -27.24 3.08 8.36
CA GLY A 13 -26.71 3.84 9.50
C GLY A 13 -25.83 3.02 10.45
N ARG A 14 -25.68 1.71 10.22
CA ARG A 14 -24.62 0.89 10.83
C ARG A 14 -23.36 0.92 10.00
N TYR A 15 -22.29 0.36 10.55
CA TYR A 15 -21.01 0.32 9.87
C TYR A 15 -21.08 -0.42 8.53
N GLY A 16 -21.82 -1.54 8.47
CA GLY A 16 -22.29 -2.20 7.23
C GLY A 16 -21.22 -2.68 6.26
N LYS A 17 -19.94 -2.41 6.55
CA LYS A 17 -18.80 -2.61 5.66
C LYS A 17 -17.89 -3.72 6.18
N ILE A 18 -17.38 -4.51 5.24
CA ILE A 18 -16.37 -5.53 5.49
C ILE A 18 -14.98 -4.90 5.21
N ASP A 19 -14.27 -4.50 6.26
CA ASP A 19 -12.91 -3.96 6.14
C ASP A 19 -11.80 -5.01 6.18
N GLY A 20 -10.55 -4.55 6.08
CA GLY A 20 -9.35 -5.39 6.07
C GLY A 20 -9.23 -6.27 7.32
N PHE A 21 -9.53 -5.74 8.50
CA PHE A 21 -9.51 -6.51 9.74
C PHE A 21 -10.60 -7.59 9.77
N SER A 22 -11.82 -7.28 9.30
CA SER A 22 -12.89 -8.29 9.22
C SER A 22 -12.52 -9.42 8.25
N LYS A 23 -11.90 -9.10 7.11
CA LYS A 23 -11.38 -10.12 6.18
C LYS A 23 -10.29 -10.97 6.82
N PHE A 24 -9.39 -10.35 7.59
CA PHE A 24 -8.36 -11.06 8.34
C PHE A 24 -8.95 -12.03 9.36
N LEU A 25 -9.96 -11.61 10.14
CA LEU A 25 -10.64 -12.47 11.10
C LEU A 25 -11.33 -13.66 10.43
N VAL A 26 -12.00 -13.45 9.30
CA VAL A 26 -12.63 -14.55 8.53
C VAL A 26 -11.57 -15.51 8.01
N LEU A 27 -10.47 -15.02 7.43
CA LEU A 27 -9.37 -15.87 6.97
C LEU A 27 -8.76 -16.66 8.14
N LEU A 28 -8.52 -16.01 9.28
CA LEU A 28 -8.00 -16.65 10.48
C LEU A 28 -8.96 -17.74 11.01
N ALA A 29 -10.26 -17.48 11.01
CA ALA A 29 -11.28 -18.45 11.41
C ALA A 29 -11.29 -19.68 10.49
N ILE A 30 -11.21 -19.46 9.16
CA ILE A 30 -11.13 -20.54 8.18
C ILE A 30 -9.86 -21.38 8.41
N LEU A 31 -8.71 -20.73 8.63
CA LEU A 31 -7.47 -21.44 8.93
C LEU A 31 -7.57 -22.25 10.23
N LEU A 32 -8.11 -21.66 11.31
CA LEU A 32 -8.32 -22.37 12.58
C LEU A 32 -9.25 -23.58 12.42
N LEU A 33 -10.34 -23.44 11.66
CA LEU A 33 -11.24 -24.55 11.38
C LEU A 33 -10.54 -25.65 10.57
N ALA A 34 -9.75 -25.28 9.56
CA ALA A 34 -8.95 -26.23 8.78
C ALA A 34 -7.92 -26.96 9.64
N LEU A 35 -7.18 -26.24 10.50
CA LEU A 35 -6.22 -26.83 11.43
C LEU A 35 -6.92 -27.69 12.50
N SER A 36 -8.11 -27.29 12.96
CA SER A 36 -8.88 -28.07 13.94
C SER A 36 -9.28 -29.44 13.39
N ASN A 37 -9.56 -29.52 12.09
CA ASN A 37 -9.86 -30.77 11.41
C ASN A 37 -8.62 -31.67 11.34
N LEU A 38 -7.46 -31.09 10.99
CA LEU A 38 -6.20 -31.85 10.88
C LEU A 38 -5.70 -32.36 12.24
N LEU A 39 -5.78 -31.54 13.30
CA LEU A 39 -5.33 -31.91 14.64
C LEU A 39 -6.43 -32.57 15.49
N SER A 40 -7.66 -32.70 14.97
CA SER A 40 -8.86 -33.19 15.68
C SER A 40 -9.07 -32.55 17.06
N THR A 41 -8.73 -31.27 17.20
CA THR A 41 -8.84 -30.54 18.46
C THR A 41 -10.18 -29.83 18.56
N ARG A 42 -11.04 -30.28 19.49
CA ARG A 42 -12.35 -29.67 19.75
C ARG A 42 -12.24 -28.18 20.13
N LEU A 43 -11.18 -27.80 20.85
CA LEU A 43 -10.94 -26.41 21.26
C LEU A 43 -10.70 -25.48 20.07
N ALA A 44 -9.86 -25.89 19.10
CA ALA A 44 -9.59 -25.08 17.92
C ALA A 44 -10.84 -24.92 17.05
N PHE A 45 -11.70 -25.94 17.01
CA PHE A 45 -12.97 -25.87 16.30
C PHE A 45 -13.91 -24.82 16.92
N TYR A 46 -14.13 -24.87 18.24
CA TYR A 46 -14.98 -23.88 18.92
C TYR A 46 -14.39 -22.46 18.85
N LEU A 47 -13.07 -22.31 18.94
CA LEU A 47 -12.39 -21.02 18.76
C LEU A 47 -12.58 -20.47 17.35
N GLY A 48 -12.39 -21.30 16.31
CA GLY A 48 -12.62 -20.91 14.92
C GLY A 48 -14.07 -20.49 14.67
N LEU A 49 -15.02 -21.24 15.21
CA LEU A 49 -16.45 -20.92 15.11
C LEU A 49 -16.80 -19.61 15.84
N ALA A 50 -16.26 -19.41 17.05
CA ALA A 50 -16.47 -18.18 17.81
C ALA A 50 -15.88 -16.95 17.09
N LEU A 51 -14.69 -17.08 16.50
CA LEU A 51 -14.06 -16.04 15.68
C LEU A 51 -14.89 -15.70 14.44
N LEU A 52 -15.42 -16.72 13.77
CA LEU A 52 -16.30 -16.54 12.61
C LEU A 52 -17.59 -15.80 13.00
N ALA A 53 -18.24 -16.22 14.09
CA ALA A 53 -19.42 -15.56 14.62
C ALA A 53 -19.14 -14.10 14.99
N TYR A 54 -18.02 -13.82 15.66
CA TYR A 54 -17.60 -12.45 15.97
C TYR A 54 -17.38 -11.62 14.69
N ALA A 55 -16.74 -12.18 13.68
CA ALA A 55 -16.51 -11.48 12.41
C ALA A 55 -17.83 -11.12 11.68
N LEU A 56 -18.87 -11.95 11.82
CA LEU A 56 -20.21 -11.70 11.28
C LEU A 56 -21.01 -10.69 12.12
N LEU A 57 -20.82 -10.68 13.44
CA LEU A 57 -21.50 -9.75 14.36
C LEU A 57 -20.85 -8.36 14.37
N ARG A 58 -19.57 -8.24 14.03
CA ARG A 58 -18.82 -6.97 14.05
C ARG A 58 -19.43 -5.86 13.15
N PRO A 59 -19.84 -6.12 11.90
CA PRO A 59 -20.43 -5.10 11.01
C PRO A 59 -21.80 -4.58 11.48
N LEU A 60 -22.48 -5.33 12.37
CA LEU A 60 -23.76 -4.97 12.96
C LEU A 60 -23.62 -3.93 14.10
N SER A 61 -22.39 -3.59 14.50
CA SER A 61 -22.15 -2.57 15.51
C SER A 61 -22.51 -1.17 14.99
N LYS A 62 -23.11 -0.36 15.87
CA LYS A 62 -23.51 1.03 15.60
C LYS A 62 -22.33 2.00 15.74
N GLU A 63 -21.30 1.62 16.48
CA GLU A 63 -20.17 2.49 16.84
C GLU A 63 -19.11 2.54 15.72
N THR A 64 -19.40 3.29 14.65
CA THR A 64 -18.52 3.35 13.47
C THR A 64 -17.16 4.01 13.76
N ALA A 65 -17.11 4.98 14.68
CA ALA A 65 -15.88 5.71 14.99
C ALA A 65 -14.82 4.81 15.64
N ASN A 66 -15.20 4.01 16.64
CA ASN A 66 -14.27 3.08 17.27
C ASN A 66 -13.83 1.95 16.33
N ARG A 67 -14.74 1.47 15.46
CA ARG A 67 -14.39 0.43 14.46
C ARG A 67 -13.38 0.93 13.42
N ARG A 68 -13.45 2.22 13.05
CA ARG A 68 -12.43 2.85 12.19
C ARG A 68 -11.07 2.94 12.87
N LYS A 69 -11.02 3.22 14.17
CA LYS A 69 -9.76 3.23 14.94
C LYS A 69 -9.11 1.84 14.96
N GLU A 70 -9.89 0.79 15.21
CA GLU A 70 -9.40 -0.60 15.16
C GLU A 70 -8.81 -0.95 13.79
N GLU A 71 -9.47 -0.56 12.70
CA GLU A 71 -8.95 -0.80 11.34
C GLU A 71 -7.65 -0.02 11.09
N ALA A 72 -7.56 1.24 11.55
CA ALA A 72 -6.35 2.04 11.41
C ALA A 72 -5.16 1.38 12.13
N ILE A 73 -5.37 0.90 13.36
CA ILE A 73 -4.35 0.16 14.13
C ILE A 73 -3.94 -1.12 13.39
N TYR A 74 -4.92 -1.87 12.86
CA TYR A 74 -4.62 -3.08 12.08
C TYR A 74 -3.75 -2.78 10.85
N GLN A 75 -4.02 -1.70 10.12
CA GLN A 75 -3.23 -1.33 8.94
C GLN A 75 -1.81 -0.90 9.31
N ASP A 76 -1.62 -0.19 10.43
CA ASP A 76 -0.29 0.19 10.90
C ASP A 76 0.55 -1.04 11.28
N VAL A 77 -0.02 -1.95 12.08
CA VAL A 77 0.62 -3.22 12.47
C VAL A 77 0.95 -4.06 11.22
N LYS A 78 0.02 -4.15 10.27
CA LYS A 78 0.25 -4.86 9.00
C LYS A 78 1.39 -4.24 8.20
N GLY A 79 1.48 -2.91 8.16
CA GLY A 79 2.57 -2.17 7.52
C GLY A 79 3.93 -2.49 8.15
N GLN A 80 3.98 -2.49 9.48
CA GLN A 80 5.18 -2.83 10.25
C GLN A 80 5.63 -4.27 10.00
N VAL A 81 4.72 -5.25 10.10
CA VAL A 81 5.01 -6.68 9.83
C VAL A 81 5.52 -6.87 8.40
N LYS A 82 4.90 -6.23 7.40
CA LYS A 82 5.36 -6.31 6.01
C LYS A 82 6.74 -5.69 5.82
N SER A 83 7.03 -4.58 6.49
CA SER A 83 8.36 -3.94 6.46
C SER A 83 9.43 -4.83 7.10
N PHE A 84 9.09 -5.50 8.21
CA PHE A 84 9.98 -6.41 8.90
C PHE A 84 10.24 -7.67 8.08
N GLY A 85 9.20 -8.27 7.49
CA GLY A 85 9.33 -9.40 6.57
C GLY A 85 10.20 -9.06 5.35
N ARG A 86 10.08 -7.84 4.80
CA ARG A 86 10.97 -7.36 3.73
C ARG A 86 12.41 -7.22 4.20
N LYS A 87 12.67 -6.72 5.41
CA LYS A 87 14.01 -6.61 5.98
C LYS A 87 14.64 -7.99 6.24
N LEU A 88 13.88 -8.92 6.81
CA LEU A 88 14.31 -10.31 6.99
C LEU A 88 14.61 -10.97 5.65
N HIS A 89 13.68 -10.88 4.71
CA HIS A 89 13.88 -11.44 3.38
C HIS A 89 15.07 -10.80 2.67
N ALA A 90 15.27 -9.48 2.80
CA ALA A 90 16.45 -8.79 2.29
C ALA A 90 17.73 -9.31 2.98
N PHE A 91 17.73 -9.50 4.29
CA PHE A 91 18.86 -10.04 5.05
C PHE A 91 19.23 -11.47 4.60
N PHE A 92 18.24 -12.35 4.40
CA PHE A 92 18.47 -13.71 3.92
C PHE A 92 18.81 -13.78 2.41
N ASN A 93 18.34 -12.83 1.59
CA ASN A 93 18.66 -12.73 0.16
C ASN A 93 19.78 -11.72 -0.17
N SER A 94 20.44 -11.13 0.84
CA SER A 94 21.52 -10.14 0.66
C SER A 94 22.73 -10.72 -0.07
N GLY A 95 22.85 -12.05 -0.17
CA GLY A 95 23.86 -12.73 -0.99
C GLY A 95 23.57 -12.75 -2.49
N LYS A 96 22.33 -12.49 -2.94
CA LYS A 96 21.92 -12.66 -4.36
C LYS A 96 21.41 -11.39 -5.05
N LYS A 97 21.31 -10.25 -4.37
CA LYS A 97 20.63 -9.04 -4.89
C LYS A 97 21.50 -7.79 -4.91
N ARG A 98 22.73 -7.89 -5.46
CA ARG A 98 23.41 -6.71 -6.02
C ARG A 98 23.03 -6.44 -7.49
N ALA A 99 22.20 -7.26 -8.13
CA ALA A 99 22.03 -7.22 -9.59
C ALA A 99 20.70 -6.66 -10.14
N GLN A 100 19.57 -6.62 -9.41
CA GLN A 100 18.27 -6.25 -9.99
C GLN A 100 17.38 -5.60 -8.91
N SER A 101 17.37 -4.26 -8.81
CA SER A 101 16.43 -3.35 -9.50
C SER A 101 15.00 -3.32 -8.92
N SER A 102 14.52 -2.09 -8.73
CA SER A 102 13.18 -1.58 -9.10
C SER A 102 11.94 -2.14 -8.38
N GLN A 103 11.26 -1.28 -7.62
CA GLN A 103 9.93 -0.75 -7.99
C GLN A 103 9.32 0.01 -6.81
N THR A 104 9.57 1.32 -6.73
CA THR A 104 8.48 2.30 -6.69
C THR A 104 9.04 3.63 -7.21
N GLU A 105 8.30 4.22 -8.16
CA GLU A 105 8.52 5.50 -8.86
C GLU A 105 9.22 5.41 -10.25
N PRO A 106 8.49 5.67 -11.35
CA PRO A 106 9.05 5.72 -12.69
C PRO A 106 9.70 7.09 -12.93
N ALA A 107 10.94 7.26 -12.48
CA ALA A 107 11.77 8.37 -12.93
C ALA A 107 12.42 8.00 -14.26
N ARG A 108 11.94 8.63 -15.35
CA ARG A 108 12.50 8.56 -16.71
C ARG A 108 14.04 8.67 -16.68
N PRO A 109 14.78 7.86 -17.46
CA PRO A 109 16.21 8.08 -17.66
C PRO A 109 16.34 9.34 -18.50
N ASN A 110 16.54 10.47 -17.84
CA ASN A 110 16.75 11.74 -18.50
C ASN A 110 18.27 11.92 -18.58
N ASP A 111 18.81 11.65 -19.77
CA ASP A 111 20.10 12.14 -20.24
C ASP A 111 20.08 13.68 -20.13
N LYS A 112 20.63 14.21 -19.03
CA LYS A 112 20.63 15.64 -18.70
C LYS A 112 22.07 16.15 -18.69
N THR A 113 22.54 16.68 -19.81
CA THR A 113 23.81 17.41 -19.88
C THR A 113 23.71 18.73 -19.13
N ILE A 114 24.79 19.07 -18.41
CA ILE A 114 24.97 20.37 -17.78
C ILE A 114 25.69 21.28 -18.75
N VAL A 115 25.00 22.31 -19.25
CA VAL A 115 25.57 23.34 -20.13
C VAL A 115 25.79 24.63 -19.35
N ILE A 116 26.89 25.32 -19.64
CA ILE A 116 27.26 26.56 -18.96
C ILE A 116 26.93 27.74 -19.88
N CYS A 117 26.20 28.73 -19.35
CA CYS A 117 25.93 29.95 -20.11
C CYS A 117 27.22 30.75 -20.36
N PRO A 118 27.51 31.18 -21.60
CA PRO A 118 28.76 31.89 -21.91
C PRO A 118 28.85 33.29 -21.26
N LYS A 119 27.72 33.94 -20.97
CA LYS A 119 27.68 35.32 -20.47
C LYS A 119 27.67 35.43 -18.95
N CYS A 120 26.92 34.58 -18.26
CA CYS A 120 26.76 34.65 -16.80
C CYS A 120 27.26 33.40 -16.07
N GLN A 121 27.83 32.44 -16.80
CA GLN A 121 28.40 31.18 -16.30
C GLN A 121 27.44 30.32 -15.46
N GLN A 122 26.13 30.56 -15.59
CA GLN A 122 25.12 29.76 -14.91
C GLN A 122 25.07 28.35 -15.50
N LYS A 123 25.13 27.34 -14.62
CA LYS A 123 24.91 25.92 -14.97
C LYS A 123 23.42 25.69 -15.23
N LEU A 124 23.08 25.24 -16.44
CA LEU A 124 21.72 24.92 -16.88
C LEU A 124 21.64 23.42 -17.17
N ARG A 125 20.54 22.79 -16.76
CA ARG A 125 20.25 21.38 -17.08
C ARG A 125 19.38 21.36 -18.32
N VAL A 126 19.81 20.65 -19.36
CA VAL A 126 19.10 20.58 -20.64
C VAL A 126 19.02 19.11 -21.07
N ASP A 127 17.92 18.74 -21.72
CA ASP A 127 17.72 17.37 -22.23
C ASP A 127 18.65 17.10 -23.42
N GLU A 128 19.22 15.89 -23.49
CA GLU A 128 20.18 15.49 -24.53
C GLU A 128 19.52 15.07 -25.86
N GLY A 129 20.32 15.07 -26.93
CA GLY A 129 19.98 14.42 -28.21
C GLY A 129 19.39 15.30 -29.30
N LYS A 130 19.27 16.63 -29.11
CA LYS A 130 18.81 17.58 -30.15
C LYS A 130 19.54 18.92 -30.07
N LYS A 131 19.69 19.58 -31.23
CA LYS A 131 20.16 20.98 -31.30
C LYS A 131 19.09 21.89 -30.70
N LEU A 132 19.28 22.31 -29.45
CA LEU A 132 18.34 23.15 -28.73
C LEU A 132 18.87 24.59 -28.69
N ARG A 133 18.00 25.55 -28.98
CA ARG A 133 18.23 26.96 -28.65
C ARG A 133 17.85 27.17 -27.20
N ILE A 134 18.85 27.43 -26.35
CA ILE A 134 18.68 27.59 -24.92
C ILE A 134 18.73 29.07 -24.59
N THR A 135 17.71 29.56 -23.92
CA THR A 135 17.66 30.93 -23.39
C THR A 135 18.03 30.90 -21.92
N CYS A 136 19.09 31.61 -21.53
CA CYS A 136 19.47 31.67 -20.12
C CYS A 136 18.43 32.47 -19.31
N PRO A 137 17.88 31.94 -18.21
CA PRO A 137 16.89 32.64 -17.38
C PRO A 137 17.47 33.85 -16.63
N LYS A 138 18.79 33.90 -16.44
CA LYS A 138 19.46 34.95 -15.66
C LYS A 138 19.86 36.17 -16.50
N CYS A 139 20.27 35.97 -17.75
CA CYS A 139 20.80 37.04 -18.60
C CYS A 139 20.11 37.16 -19.97
N GLY A 140 19.09 36.33 -20.24
CA GLY A 140 18.30 36.35 -21.48
C GLY A 140 19.08 35.99 -22.75
N THR A 141 20.35 35.60 -22.63
CA THR A 141 21.19 35.30 -23.79
C THR A 141 20.79 33.96 -24.40
N VAL A 142 20.53 33.95 -25.71
CA VAL A 142 20.14 32.77 -26.48
C VAL A 142 21.40 32.18 -27.12
N PHE A 143 21.68 30.91 -26.87
CA PHE A 143 22.80 30.19 -27.49
C PHE A 143 22.37 28.79 -27.90
N THR A 144 23.03 28.24 -28.92
CA THR A 144 22.77 26.90 -29.43
C THR A 144 23.78 25.96 -28.80
N SER A 145 23.33 24.96 -28.04
CA SER A 145 24.22 23.91 -27.55
C SER A 145 24.18 22.72 -28.50
N HIS A 146 25.36 22.26 -28.91
CA HIS A 146 25.56 20.95 -29.54
C HIS A 146 25.97 20.00 -28.43
N SER A 147 25.04 19.21 -27.91
CA SER A 147 25.33 18.09 -27.01
C SER A 147 24.97 16.79 -27.70
#